data_AF-A0A658NRH8-F1
#
_entry.id   AF-A0A658NRH8-F1
#
_cell.length_a   1.000
_cell.length_b   1.000
_cell.length_c   1.000
_cell.angle_alpha   90.00
_cell.angle_beta   90.00
_cell.angle_gamma   90.00
#
_symmetry.space_group_name_H-M   'P 1'
#
loop_
_entity.id
_entity.type
_entity.pdbx_description
1 polymer ?
#
loop_
_entity_poly.entity_id
_entity_poly.type
_entity_poly.pdbx_seq_one_letter_code
_entity_poly.pdbx_strand_id
1 'polypeptide(L)'
;MSQADLLYFPLAEAFHHLDCSHLTTEENLALSFGCEEALAGLYQTLNFMGESLLTMGGKGQEHFAYESICQLGHSLVNISQLIPALAQLEAKADQQLFAVA
;
A
#
# COMPACT_ATOMS: atom_id res chain seq x y z
N MET A 1 -18.60 -11.84 11.69
CA MET A 1 -17.82 -10.73 11.11
C MET A 1 -18.27 -10.59 9.68
N SER A 2 -18.77 -9.42 9.28
CA SER A 2 -19.15 -9.20 7.89
C SER A 2 -17.89 -9.07 7.02
N GLN A 3 -17.98 -9.39 5.74
CA GLN A 3 -16.88 -9.18 4.79
C GLN A 3 -16.43 -7.70 4.77
N ALA A 4 -17.33 -6.77 5.08
CA ALA A 4 -17.03 -5.35 5.22
C ALA A 4 -16.13 -5.04 6.43
N ASP A 5 -16.30 -5.76 7.55
CA ASP A 5 -15.44 -5.60 8.74
C ASP A 5 -14.02 -6.16 8.52
N LEU A 6 -13.84 -7.08 7.57
CA LEU A 6 -12.54 -7.62 7.14
C LEU A 6 -11.82 -6.70 6.14
N LEU A 7 -12.52 -5.72 5.58
CA LEU A 7 -12.01 -4.78 4.57
C LEU A 7 -11.79 -3.38 5.13
N TYR A 8 -12.12 -3.13 6.40
CA TYR A 8 -11.87 -1.85 7.02
C TYR A 8 -10.37 -1.67 7.26
N PHE A 9 -9.76 -0.87 6.39
CA PHE A 9 -8.38 -0.45 6.52
C PHE A 9 -8.38 1.02 6.97
N PRO A 10 -8.21 1.31 8.28
CA PRO A 10 -8.42 2.66 8.83
C PRO A 10 -7.63 3.76 8.13
N LEU A 11 -6.43 3.42 7.64
CA LEU A 11 -5.57 4.37 6.94
C LEU A 11 -6.06 4.68 5.51
N ALA A 12 -6.66 3.71 4.81
CA ALA A 12 -7.28 3.96 3.50
C ALA A 12 -8.51 4.88 3.65
N GLU A 13 -9.30 4.66 4.70
CA GLU A 13 -10.42 5.54 5.04
C GLU A 13 -9.92 6.97 5.35
N ALA A 14 -8.83 7.11 6.11
CA ALA A 14 -8.23 8.41 6.39
C ALA A 14 -7.77 9.12 5.11
N PHE A 15 -7.12 8.41 4.17
CA PHE A 15 -6.74 8.98 2.87
C PHE A 15 -7.95 9.37 2.01
N HIS A 16 -9.05 8.61 2.12
CA HIS A 16 -10.29 8.93 1.43
C HIS A 16 -10.91 10.25 1.92
N HIS A 17 -10.83 10.54 3.22
CA HIS A 17 -11.38 11.77 3.81
C HIS A 17 -10.41 12.95 3.86
N LEU A 18 -9.16 12.77 3.45
CA LEU A 18 -8.18 13.85 3.43
C LEU A 18 -8.59 14.91 2.40
N ASP A 19 -8.87 16.13 2.88
CA ASP A 19 -9.13 17.30 2.05
C ASP A 19 -7.81 17.96 1.65
N CYS A 20 -7.47 17.86 0.36
CA CYS A 20 -6.24 18.40 -0.20
C CYS A 20 -6.42 19.81 -0.79
N SER A 21 -7.63 20.39 -0.74
CA SER A 21 -7.95 21.68 -1.38
C SER A 21 -7.24 22.89 -0.74
N HIS A 22 -6.77 22.72 0.49
CA HIS A 22 -6.09 23.75 1.26
C HIS A 22 -4.56 23.61 1.26
N LEU A 23 -4.02 22.58 0.61
CA LEU A 23 -2.57 22.39 0.52
C LEU A 23 -1.95 23.44 -0.39
N THR A 24 -0.82 23.99 0.04
CA THR A 24 0.06 24.78 -0.83
C THR A 24 0.63 23.88 -1.94
N THR A 25 1.13 24.48 -3.02
CA THR A 25 1.77 23.73 -4.10
C THR A 25 2.92 22.85 -3.61
N GLU A 26 3.74 23.35 -2.68
CA GLU A 26 4.87 22.59 -2.11
C GLU A 26 4.39 21.38 -1.29
N GLU A 27 3.38 21.57 -0.44
CA GLU A 27 2.79 20.48 0.34
C GLU A 27 2.14 19.43 -0.56
N ASN A 28 1.49 19.85 -1.66
CA ASN A 28 0.88 18.94 -2.62
C ASN A 28 1.91 18.11 -3.39
N LEU A 29 3.00 18.74 -3.82
CA LEU A 29 4.12 18.03 -4.45
C LEU A 29 4.75 17.04 -3.47
N ALA A 30 4.99 17.44 -2.22
CA ALA A 30 5.53 16.54 -1.20
C ALA A 30 4.60 15.35 -0.94
N LEU A 31 3.28 15.57 -0.92
CA LEU A 31 2.28 14.52 -0.77
C LEU A 31 2.29 13.55 -1.95
N SER A 32 2.27 14.06 -3.19
CA SER A 32 2.30 13.26 -4.41
C SER A 32 3.57 12.40 -4.49
N PHE A 33 4.75 13.01 -4.36
CA PHE A 33 6.03 12.27 -4.35
C PHE A 33 6.13 11.28 -3.19
N GLY A 34 5.63 11.64 -2.01
CA GLY A 34 5.60 10.73 -0.87
C GLY A 34 4.74 9.49 -1.13
N CYS A 35 3.62 9.63 -1.85
CA CYS A 35 2.80 8.50 -2.26
C CYS A 35 3.52 7.64 -3.30
N GLU A 36 4.16 8.24 -4.31
CA GLU A 36 4.93 7.52 -5.33
C GLU A 36 6.07 6.70 -4.70
N GLU A 37 6.86 7.31 -3.81
CA GLU A 37 7.96 6.64 -3.11
C GLU A 37 7.44 5.49 -2.22
N ALA A 38 6.34 5.71 -1.49
CA ALA A 38 5.72 4.67 -0.68
C ALA A 38 5.24 3.50 -1.54
N LEU A 39 4.61 3.77 -2.69
CA LEU A 39 4.17 2.74 -3.64
C LEU A 39 5.37 1.94 -4.18
N ALA A 40 6.44 2.61 -4.59
CA ALA A 40 7.66 1.95 -5.04
C ALA A 40 8.23 1.02 -3.96
N GLY A 41 8.30 1.48 -2.71
CA GLY A 41 8.75 0.69 -1.57
C GLY A 41 7.87 -0.53 -1.29
N LEU A 42 6.54 -0.40 -1.44
CA LEU A 42 5.62 -1.53 -1.28
C LEU A 42 5.80 -2.58 -2.39
N TYR A 43 5.92 -2.16 -3.66
CA TYR A 43 6.18 -3.09 -4.76
C TYR A 43 7.52 -3.81 -4.61
N GLN A 44 8.56 -3.09 -4.22
CA GLN A 44 9.86 -3.69 -3.94
C GLN A 44 9.78 -4.71 -2.80
N THR A 45 9.04 -4.39 -1.74
CA THR A 45 8.80 -5.30 -0.62
C THR A 45 8.10 -6.58 -1.07
N LEU A 46 7.04 -6.47 -1.88
CA LEU A 46 6.32 -7.63 -2.42
C LEU A 46 7.23 -8.49 -3.31
N ASN A 47 8.05 -7.88 -4.16
CA ASN A 47 9.01 -8.60 -4.99
C ASN A 47 10.03 -9.35 -4.12
N PHE A 48 10.61 -8.68 -3.13
CA PHE A 48 11.56 -9.30 -2.20
C PHE A 48 10.95 -10.47 -1.42
N MET A 49 9.70 -10.33 -0.97
CA MET A 49 8.97 -11.42 -0.31
C MET A 49 8.79 -12.62 -1.25
N GLY A 50 8.41 -12.37 -2.51
CA GLY A 50 8.28 -13.41 -3.53
C GLY A 50 9.60 -14.15 -3.79
N GLU A 51 10.70 -13.42 -4.00
CA GLU A 51 12.03 -13.99 -4.21
C GLU A 51 12.51 -14.80 -3.00
N SER A 52 12.23 -14.31 -1.79
CA SER A 52 12.56 -15.01 -0.55
C SER A 52 11.82 -16.34 -0.44
N LEU A 53 10.52 -16.36 -0.76
CA LEU A 53 9.72 -17.59 -0.75
C LEU A 53 10.18 -18.60 -1.80
N LEU A 54 10.49 -18.14 -3.02
CA LEU A 54 11.05 -18.99 -4.08
C LEU A 54 12.39 -19.60 -3.65
N THR A 55 13.26 -18.80 -3.03
CA THR A 55 14.57 -19.23 -2.53
C THR A 55 14.43 -20.27 -1.41
N MET A 56 13.48 -20.08 -0.49
CA MET A 56 13.21 -21.03 0.60
C MET A 56 12.64 -22.35 0.08
N GLY A 57 11.66 -22.28 -0.84
CA GLY A 57 11.09 -23.47 -1.48
C GLY A 57 12.09 -24.25 -2.34
N GLY A 58 13.01 -23.57 -3.02
CA GLY A 58 14.06 -24.19 -3.84
C GLY A 58 15.17 -24.87 -3.04
N LYS A 59 15.33 -24.56 -1.75
CA LYS A 59 16.38 -25.14 -0.88
C LYS A 59 15.95 -26.43 -0.15
N GLY A 60 14.87 -27.08 -0.59
CA GLY A 60 14.39 -28.32 0.01
C GLY A 60 13.64 -28.13 1.33
N GLN A 61 13.13 -26.92 1.59
CA GLN A 61 12.20 -26.70 2.69
C GLN A 61 10.83 -27.22 2.26
N GLU A 62 10.54 -28.49 2.58
CA GLU A 62 9.34 -29.18 2.11
C GLU A 62 8.04 -28.60 2.69
N HIS A 63 8.08 -27.93 3.85
CA HIS A 63 6.89 -27.37 4.48
C HIS A 63 7.22 -26.10 5.30
N PHE A 64 6.50 -25.01 5.02
CA PHE A 64 6.44 -23.84 5.90
C PHE A 64 5.55 -24.13 7.10
N ALA A 65 5.84 -23.53 8.26
CA ALA A 65 4.92 -23.58 9.39
C ALA A 65 3.59 -22.91 9.03
N TYR A 66 2.48 -23.49 9.49
CA TYR A 66 1.13 -23.01 9.20
C TYR A 66 0.94 -21.54 9.62
N GLU A 67 1.46 -21.18 10.79
CA GLU A 67 1.43 -19.83 11.32
C GLU A 67 2.15 -18.84 10.41
N SER A 68 3.31 -19.22 9.86
CA SER A 68 4.08 -18.38 8.93
C SER A 68 3.31 -18.13 7.63
N ILE A 69 2.60 -19.13 7.11
CA ILE A 69 1.76 -18.98 5.91
C ILE A 69 0.53 -18.10 6.21
N CYS A 70 -0.10 -18.26 7.36
CA CYS A 70 -1.22 -17.40 7.76
C CYS A 70 -0.78 -15.94 7.92
N GLN A 71 0.35 -15.72 8.59
CA GLN A 71 0.93 -14.38 8.76
C GLN A 71 1.28 -13.75 7.41
N LEU A 72 1.89 -14.52 6.50
CA LEU A 72 2.15 -14.08 5.13
C LEU A 72 0.86 -13.65 4.42
N GLY A 73 -0.19 -14.46 4.49
CA GLY A 73 -1.50 -14.14 3.91
C GLY A 73 -2.07 -12.82 4.46
N HIS A 74 -2.02 -12.62 5.78
CA HIS A 74 -2.45 -11.37 6.41
C HIS A 74 -1.61 -10.17 5.99
N SER A 75 -0.29 -10.32 5.91
CA SER A 75 0.61 -9.26 5.42
C SER A 75 0.28 -8.88 3.97
N LEU A 76 0.05 -9.86 3.09
CA LEU A 76 -0.31 -9.62 1.69
C LEU A 76 -1.65 -8.89 1.55
N VAL A 77 -2.66 -9.25 2.35
CA VAL A 77 -3.95 -8.55 2.37
C VAL A 77 -3.77 -7.08 2.77
N ASN A 78 -3.05 -6.81 3.85
CA ASN A 78 -2.82 -5.44 4.33
C ASN A 78 -2.05 -4.59 3.29
N ILE A 79 -0.99 -5.15 2.69
CA ILE A 79 -0.23 -4.45 1.64
C ILE A 79 -1.11 -4.21 0.40
N SER A 80 -1.94 -5.18 0.02
CA SER A 80 -2.83 -5.04 -1.15
C SER A 80 -3.89 -3.95 -0.98
N GLN A 81 -4.30 -3.65 0.25
CA GLN A 81 -5.24 -2.57 0.56
C GLN A 81 -4.55 -1.19 0.60
N LEU A 82 -3.26 -1.15 0.95
CA LEU A 82 -2.46 0.08 0.98
C LEU A 82 -2.16 0.64 -0.41
N ILE A 83 -1.84 -0.23 -1.37
CA ILE A 83 -1.52 0.16 -2.75
C ILE A 83 -2.62 1.04 -3.39
N PRO A 84 -3.89 0.61 -3.47
CA PRO A 84 -4.93 1.45 -4.06
C PRO A 84 -5.21 2.70 -3.23
N ALA A 85 -5.03 2.66 -1.91
CA ALA A 85 -5.24 3.83 -1.05
C ALA A 85 -4.20 4.92 -1.30
N LEU A 86 -2.93 4.55 -1.43
CA LEU A 86 -1.83 5.48 -1.77
C LEU A 86 -1.99 6.03 -3.19
N ALA A 87 -2.33 5.18 -4.17
CA ALA A 87 -2.55 5.62 -5.54
C ALA A 87 -3.74 6.61 -5.66
N GLN A 88 -4.80 6.41 -4.87
CA GLN A 88 -5.90 7.37 -4.81
C GLN A 88 -5.48 8.70 -4.16
N LEU A 89 -4.64 8.67 -3.13
CA LEU A 89 -4.14 9.86 -2.48
C LEU A 89 -3.21 10.67 -3.39
N GLU A 90 -2.30 9.99 -4.10
CA GLU A 90 -1.46 10.57 -5.14
C GLU A 90 -2.30 11.27 -6.22
N ALA A 91 -3.32 10.58 -6.75
CA ALA A 91 -4.19 11.15 -7.77
C ALA A 91 -4.95 12.40 -7.28
N LYS A 92 -5.36 12.44 -6.00
CA LYS A 92 -5.96 13.63 -5.40
C LYS A 92 -4.96 14.79 -5.34
N ALA A 93 -3.72 14.50 -4.95
CA ALA A 93 -2.67 15.50 -4.86
C ALA A 93 -2.37 16.10 -6.25
N ASP A 94 -2.21 15.24 -7.25
CA ASP A 94 -1.96 15.63 -8.64
C ASP A 94 -3.10 16.46 -9.23
N GLN A 95 -4.35 16.07 -8.99
CA GLN A 95 -5.52 16.84 -9.46
C GLN A 95 -5.50 18.27 -8.96
N GLN A 96 -5.08 18.51 -7.71
CA GLN A 96 -4.99 19.85 -7.15
C GLN A 96 -3.86 20.65 -7.81
N LEU A 97 -2.73 20.02 -8.15
CA LEU A 97 -1.64 20.68 -8.88
C LEU A 97 -2.09 21.14 -10.27
N PHE A 98 -2.86 20.32 -10.99
CA PHE A 98 -3.38 20.68 -12.32
C PHE A 98 -4.61 21.59 -12.29
N ALA A 99 -5.35 21.66 -11.17
CA ALA A 99 -6.48 22.57 -11.01
C ALA A 99 -6.06 24.02 -10.73
N VAL A 100 -4.82 24.24 -10.27
CA VAL A 100 -4.25 25.56 -9.96
C VAL A 100 -3.45 26.14 -11.15
N ALA A 101 -3.21 25.35 -12.21
CA ALA A 101 -2.52 25.74 -13.45
C ALA A 101 -3.47 26.39 -14.48
#